data_AF-A0A7G6RL11-F1
#
_entry.id   AF-A0A7G6RL11-F1
#
_cell.length_a   1.000
_cell.length_b   1.000
_cell.length_c   1.000
_cell.angle_alpha   90.00
_cell.angle_beta   90.00
_cell.angle_gamma   90.00
#
_symmetry.space_group_name_H-M   'P 1'
#
loop_
_entity.id
_entity.type
_entity.pdbx_description
1 polymer ?
#
loop_
_entity_poly.entity_id
_entity_poly.type
_entity_poly.pdbx_seq_one_letter_code
_entity_poly.pdbx_strand_id
1 'polypeptide(L)'
;MAVCDRHPRSARHERYCLSGGASLATIQGYFADIANGARAITGPYGNRLRVHATSIIPRGTFSGAQNTIRTDYNTWLAGGAGGICDKYHDVNAAVSDYNTYPSDTIHPGPTDHANMAAVVAANMVPFLDPYYLF
;
A
#
# COMPACT_ATOMS: atom_id res chain seq x y z
N MET A 1 2.85 6.94 -21.82
CA MET A 1 1.79 6.21 -22.53
C MET A 1 1.06 5.38 -21.49
N ALA A 2 -0.21 5.66 -21.19
CA ALA A 2 -0.99 4.87 -20.23
C ALA A 2 -1.51 3.62 -20.94
N VAL A 3 -1.08 2.43 -20.50
CA VAL A 3 -1.62 1.15 -20.97
C VAL A 3 -2.82 0.83 -20.08
N CYS A 4 -4.02 1.13 -20.57
CA CYS A 4 -5.28 0.73 -19.94
C CYS A 4 -5.94 -0.23 -20.95
N ASP A 5 -5.77 -1.54 -20.75
CA ASP A 5 -6.41 -2.55 -21.60
C ASP A 5 -7.91 -2.55 -21.29
N ARG A 6 -8.73 -2.34 -22.32
CA ARG A 6 -10.18 -2.17 -22.21
C ARG A 6 -10.83 -3.52 -22.03
N HIS A 7 -11.09 -3.92 -20.79
CA HIS A 7 -12.04 -4.99 -20.53
C HIS A 7 -13.42 -4.42 -20.15
N PRO A 8 -14.50 -4.74 -20.88
CA PRO A 8 -15.78 -4.06 -20.72
C PRO A 8 -16.59 -4.72 -19.60
N ARG A 9 -16.31 -4.40 -18.33
CA ARG A 9 -17.23 -4.70 -17.22
C ARG A 9 -17.28 -3.59 -16.17
N SER A 10 -18.35 -2.80 -16.28
CA SER A 10 -18.91 -1.84 -15.31
C SER A 10 -18.17 -0.50 -15.10
N ALA A 11 -18.94 0.59 -15.13
CA ALA A 11 -18.52 1.98 -14.97
C ALA A 11 -17.82 2.34 -13.64
N ARG A 12 -17.58 1.35 -12.76
CA ARG A 12 -16.77 1.51 -11.54
C ARG A 12 -15.30 1.10 -11.73
N HIS A 13 -14.96 0.34 -12.76
CA HIS A 13 -13.57 -0.09 -13.02
C HIS A 13 -12.72 0.94 -13.78
N GLU A 14 -13.34 1.90 -14.47
CA GLU A 14 -12.62 2.92 -15.26
C GLU A 14 -11.88 3.96 -14.41
N ARG A 15 -12.11 4.01 -13.10
CA ARG A 15 -11.50 5.00 -12.19
C ARG A 15 -10.15 4.59 -11.59
N TYR A 16 -9.62 3.42 -11.93
CA TYR A 16 -8.38 2.90 -11.32
C TYR A 16 -7.14 2.92 -12.23
N CYS A 17 -7.24 3.48 -13.44
CA CYS A 17 -6.06 3.71 -14.27
C CYS A 17 -5.30 4.96 -13.76
N LEU A 18 -4.23 4.75 -13.00
CA LEU A 18 -3.29 5.81 -12.57
C LEU A 18 -2.64 6.42 -13.83
N SER A 19 -3.16 7.56 -14.29
CA SER A 19 -2.44 8.38 -15.25
C SER A 19 -1.15 8.89 -14.60
N GLY A 20 -0.12 9.21 -15.38
CA GLY A 20 1.20 9.65 -14.89
C GLY A 20 1.22 10.95 -14.05
N GLY A 21 0.07 11.44 -13.59
CA GLY A 21 -0.11 12.62 -12.74
C GLY A 21 -1.17 12.46 -11.64
N ALA A 22 -1.40 11.24 -11.13
CA ALA A 22 -2.29 11.08 -9.97
C ALA A 22 -1.79 11.94 -8.80
N SER A 23 -2.64 12.83 -8.30
CA SER A 23 -2.30 13.70 -7.17
C SER A 23 -2.23 12.90 -5.86
N LEU A 24 -1.58 13.46 -4.83
CA LEU A 24 -1.59 12.88 -3.48
C LEU A 24 -3.02 12.59 -3.00
N ALA A 25 -3.94 13.53 -3.19
CA ALA A 25 -5.35 13.37 -2.84
C ALA A 25 -6.02 12.21 -3.59
N THR A 26 -5.66 12.00 -4.86
CA THR A 26 -6.19 10.90 -5.67
C THR A 26 -5.79 9.54 -5.10
N ILE A 27 -4.52 9.33 -4.79
CA ILE A 27 -4.05 8.04 -4.27
C ILE A 27 -4.52 7.79 -2.82
N GLN A 28 -4.68 8.84 -2.01
CA GLN A 28 -5.34 8.76 -0.70
C GLN A 28 -6.81 8.34 -0.84
N GLY A 29 -7.53 8.90 -1.81
CA GLY A 29 -8.91 8.55 -2.11
C GLY A 29 -9.05 7.07 -2.49
N TYR A 30 -8.19 6.54 -3.35
CA TYR A 30 -8.23 5.12 -3.71
C TYR A 30 -7.99 4.18 -2.53
N PHE A 31 -7.05 4.52 -1.65
CA PHE A 31 -6.82 3.74 -0.43
C PHE A 31 -8.03 3.77 0.49
N ALA A 32 -8.61 4.96 0.70
CA ALA A 32 -9.81 5.12 1.52
C ALA A 32 -11.00 4.33 0.95
N ASP A 33 -11.20 4.35 -0.37
CA ASP A 33 -12.27 3.63 -1.05
C ASP A 33 -12.17 2.11 -0.81
N ILE A 34 -10.97 1.54 -0.96
CA ILE A 34 -10.73 0.10 -0.74
C ILE A 34 -10.94 -0.24 0.74
N ALA A 35 -10.37 0.54 1.65
CA ALA A 35 -10.47 0.30 3.09
C ALA A 35 -11.92 0.37 3.58
N ASN A 36 -12.64 1.42 3.19
CA ASN A 36 -14.05 1.61 3.57
C ASN A 36 -14.95 0.56 2.93
N GLY A 37 -14.71 0.24 1.65
CA GLY A 37 -15.42 -0.83 0.94
C GLY A 37 -15.26 -2.18 1.64
N ALA A 38 -14.03 -2.53 2.04
CA ALA A 38 -13.77 -3.77 2.76
C ALA A 38 -14.45 -3.80 4.14
N ARG A 39 -14.42 -2.70 4.91
CA ARG A 39 -15.12 -2.60 6.20
C ARG A 39 -16.63 -2.78 6.04
N ALA A 40 -17.21 -2.25 4.96
CA ALA A 40 -18.64 -2.36 4.67
C ALA A 40 -19.11 -3.77 4.29
N ILE A 41 -18.21 -4.69 3.92
CA ILE A 41 -18.54 -6.08 3.56
C ILE A 41 -18.73 -6.96 4.83
N THR A 42 -18.43 -6.45 6.03
CA THR A 42 -18.59 -7.23 7.26
C THR A 42 -20.08 -7.50 7.58
N GLY A 43 -20.45 -8.79 7.68
CA GLY A 43 -21.80 -9.24 8.00
C GLY A 43 -22.15 -9.12 9.50
N PRO A 44 -23.34 -9.60 9.94
CA PRO A 44 -23.85 -9.42 11.31
C PRO A 44 -23.02 -10.10 12.41
N TYR A 45 -22.08 -10.98 12.04
CA TYR A 45 -21.12 -11.63 12.94
C TYR A 45 -19.70 -11.05 12.78
N GLY A 46 -19.61 -9.85 12.21
CA GLY A 46 -18.42 -9.27 11.59
C GLY A 46 -17.17 -9.34 12.45
N ASN A 47 -16.19 -10.14 11.99
CA ASN A 47 -14.82 -10.02 12.46
C ASN A 47 -14.38 -8.56 12.26
N ARG A 48 -13.70 -7.99 13.26
CA ARG A 48 -13.11 -6.65 13.14
C ARG A 48 -12.10 -6.69 11.99
N LEU A 49 -12.44 -6.07 10.86
CA LEU A 49 -11.50 -5.89 9.77
C LEU A 49 -10.43 -4.91 10.23
N ARG A 50 -9.17 -5.29 10.03
CA ARG A 50 -8.03 -4.40 10.18
C ARG A 50 -7.47 -4.05 8.81
N VAL A 51 -7.10 -2.80 8.64
CA VAL A 51 -6.48 -2.23 7.46
C VAL A 51 -5.03 -1.94 7.81
N HIS A 52 -4.13 -2.74 7.24
CA HIS A 52 -2.70 -2.57 7.44
C HIS A 52 -2.09 -2.04 6.14
N ALA A 53 -1.14 -1.12 6.25
CA ALA A 53 -0.48 -0.52 5.10
C ALA A 53 1.04 -0.63 5.24
N THR A 54 1.73 -0.84 4.13
CA THR A 54 3.20 -0.78 4.07
C THR A 54 3.64 0.53 3.44
N SER A 55 4.89 0.92 3.66
CA SER A 55 5.52 1.98 2.86
C SER A 55 5.45 1.64 1.37
N ILE A 56 5.24 2.65 0.53
CA ILE A 56 5.53 2.54 -0.90
C ILE A 56 7.05 2.53 -1.06
N ILE A 57 7.57 1.46 -1.63
CA ILE A 57 8.98 1.30 -1.95
C ILE A 57 9.38 2.18 -3.15
N PRO A 58 10.57 2.80 -3.15
CA PRO A 58 11.13 3.50 -4.30
C PRO A 58 11.54 2.52 -5.43
N ARG A 59 10.66 2.30 -6.39
CA ARG A 59 10.88 1.38 -7.54
C ARG A 59 11.67 2.05 -8.68
N GLY A 60 12.95 2.35 -8.45
CA GLY A 60 13.79 3.11 -9.39
C GLY A 60 13.83 4.62 -9.10
N THR A 61 14.38 5.39 -10.06
CA THR A 61 14.49 6.85 -9.95
C THR A 61 13.12 7.51 -10.13
N PHE A 62 12.36 7.68 -9.05
CA PHE A 62 11.20 8.58 -9.08
C PHE A 62 11.69 10.01 -9.33
N SER A 63 11.12 10.67 -10.34
CA SER A 63 11.47 12.06 -10.69
C SER A 63 10.54 13.03 -9.97
N GLY A 64 11.10 14.16 -9.50
CA GLY A 64 10.39 15.34 -9.00
C GLY A 64 9.09 15.02 -8.24
N ALA A 65 7.96 15.34 -8.87
CA ALA A 65 6.61 15.22 -8.30
C ALA A 65 6.25 13.79 -7.85
N GLN A 66 6.73 12.74 -8.54
CA GLN A 66 6.44 11.35 -8.15
C GLN A 66 7.12 11.00 -6.82
N ASN A 67 8.35 11.46 -6.63
CA ASN A 67 9.11 11.25 -5.40
C ASN A 67 8.46 12.00 -4.23
N THR A 68 8.00 13.24 -4.47
CA THR A 68 7.24 14.02 -3.49
C THR A 68 5.95 13.32 -3.09
N ILE A 69 5.11 12.93 -4.06
CA ILE A 69 3.83 12.26 -3.79
C ILE A 69 4.04 10.95 -3.00
N ARG A 70 5.04 10.14 -3.35
CA ARG A 70 5.38 8.92 -2.60
C ARG A 70 5.75 9.26 -1.14
N THR A 71 6.65 10.23 -0.95
CA THR A 71 7.10 10.63 0.39
C THR A 71 5.94 11.17 1.24
N ASP A 72 5.09 12.02 0.66
CA ASP A 72 3.94 12.59 1.35
C ASP A 72 2.89 11.52 1.67
N TYR A 73 2.67 10.57 0.75
CA TYR A 73 1.77 9.45 0.95
C TYR A 73 2.26 8.50 2.05
N ASN A 74 3.55 8.16 2.07
CA ASN A 74 4.13 7.36 3.15
C ASN A 74 4.04 8.08 4.50
N THR A 75 4.27 9.41 4.53
CA THR A 75 4.07 10.23 5.74
C THR A 75 2.62 10.16 6.22
N TRP A 76 1.65 10.27 5.30
CA TRP A 76 0.24 10.17 5.62
C TRP A 76 -0.16 8.78 6.15
N LEU A 77 0.35 7.70 5.53
CA LEU A 77 0.12 6.33 6.01
C LEU A 77 0.72 6.11 7.41
N ALA A 78 1.94 6.59 7.65
CA ALA A 78 2.60 6.51 8.95
C ALA A 78 1.83 7.27 10.03
N GLY A 79 1.15 8.37 9.66
CA GLY A 79 0.21 9.10 10.51
C GLY A 79 -1.15 8.42 10.71
N GLY A 80 -1.31 7.15 10.33
CA GLY A 80 -2.55 6.39 10.50
C GLY A 80 -3.60 6.65 9.42
N ALA A 81 -3.24 7.34 8.34
CA ALA A 81 -4.14 7.60 7.20
C ALA A 81 -5.48 8.24 7.59
N GLY A 82 -5.45 9.18 8.55
CA GLY A 82 -6.67 9.80 9.09
C GLY A 82 -7.55 8.84 9.91
N GLY A 83 -6.95 7.81 10.52
CA GLY A 83 -7.64 6.78 11.31
C GLY A 83 -8.13 5.58 10.49
N ILE A 84 -7.87 5.55 9.17
CA ILE A 84 -8.26 4.43 8.30
C ILE A 84 -7.33 3.23 8.50
N CYS A 85 -6.03 3.49 8.69
CA CYS A 85 -4.98 2.48 8.83
C CYS A 85 -4.79 2.12 10.31
N ASP A 86 -5.01 0.84 10.65
CA ASP A 86 -4.81 0.31 12.00
C ASP A 86 -3.33 0.08 12.32
N LYS A 87 -2.53 -0.25 11.29
CA LYS A 87 -1.08 -0.47 11.46
C LYS A 87 -0.31 -0.15 10.17
N TYR A 88 0.67 0.74 10.30
CA TYR A 88 1.65 1.01 9.27
C TYR A 88 2.92 0.16 9.48
N HIS A 89 3.48 -0.36 8.39
CA HIS A 89 4.71 -1.14 8.36
C HIS A 89 5.71 -0.40 7.47
N ASP A 90 6.72 0.23 8.08
CA ASP A 90 7.80 0.86 7.31
C ASP A 90 8.77 -0.21 6.82
N VAL A 91 8.51 -0.71 5.61
CA VAL A 91 9.37 -1.74 5.00
C VAL A 91 10.58 -1.13 4.30
N ASN A 92 10.59 0.19 4.08
CA ASN A 92 11.70 0.87 3.43
C ASN A 92 12.97 0.88 4.30
N ALA A 93 12.81 0.83 5.62
CA ALA A 93 13.94 0.75 6.55
C ALA A 93 14.70 -0.58 6.49
N ALA A 94 14.09 -1.63 5.93
CA ALA A 94 14.66 -2.99 5.90
C ALA A 94 15.26 -3.39 4.54
N VAL A 95 15.13 -2.53 3.54
CA VAL A 95 15.63 -2.78 2.18
C VAL A 95 16.94 -2.04 1.97
N SER A 96 17.91 -2.76 1.40
CA SER A 96 19.26 -2.24 1.14
C SER A 96 19.44 -1.76 -0.31
N ASP A 97 18.71 -2.35 -1.25
CA ASP A 97 18.64 -1.90 -2.63
C ASP A 97 17.26 -2.22 -3.23
N TYR A 98 16.66 -1.23 -3.89
CA TYR A 98 15.36 -1.37 -4.54
C TYR A 98 15.48 -1.61 -6.05
N ASN A 99 16.72 -1.57 -6.57
CA ASN A 99 17.00 -1.57 -8.00
C ASN A 99 17.67 -2.86 -8.49
N THR A 100 18.05 -3.78 -7.59
CA THR A 100 18.67 -5.06 -7.95
C THR A 100 17.64 -6.18 -7.99
N TYR A 101 16.90 -6.25 -9.10
CA TYR A 101 16.32 -7.50 -9.53
C TYR A 101 16.72 -7.81 -10.98
N PRO A 102 17.18 -9.04 -11.30
CA PRO A 102 17.75 -9.34 -12.62
C PRO A 102 16.81 -9.09 -13.81
N SER A 103 15.49 -9.06 -13.59
CA SER A 103 14.50 -8.88 -14.66
C SER A 103 14.07 -7.44 -14.90
N ASP A 104 14.15 -6.54 -13.92
CA ASP A 104 13.76 -5.13 -14.07
C ASP A 104 14.24 -4.25 -12.90
N THR A 105 14.06 -2.93 -13.04
CA THR A 105 14.45 -1.92 -12.04
C THR A 105 13.29 -1.48 -11.16
N ILE A 106 12.20 -2.26 -11.09
CA ILE A 106 11.01 -1.89 -10.33
C ILE A 106 10.69 -2.89 -9.21
N HIS A 107 11.06 -4.16 -9.35
CA HIS A 107 10.80 -5.17 -8.33
C HIS A 107 12.01 -5.33 -7.40
N PRO A 108 11.78 -5.55 -6.10
CA PRO A 108 12.84 -5.87 -5.16
C PRO A 108 13.42 -7.26 -5.41
N GLY A 109 14.70 -7.44 -5.11
CA GLY A 109 15.34 -8.75 -5.13
C GLY A 109 14.78 -9.70 -4.06
N PRO A 110 15.05 -11.03 -4.16
CA PRO A 110 14.56 -12.01 -3.21
C PRO A 110 15.00 -11.74 -1.76
N THR A 111 16.23 -11.27 -1.57
CA THR A 111 16.77 -10.90 -0.25
C THR A 111 15.99 -9.74 0.36
N ASP A 112 15.82 -8.64 -0.37
CA ASP A 112 15.06 -7.48 0.13
C ASP A 112 13.58 -7.81 0.33
N HIS A 113 13.00 -8.66 -0.53
CA HIS A 113 11.63 -9.15 -0.33
C HIS A 113 11.49 -9.91 1.00
N ALA A 114 12.44 -10.78 1.34
CA ALA A 114 12.45 -11.48 2.62
C ALA A 114 12.61 -10.51 3.80
N ASN A 115 13.46 -9.49 3.68
CA ASN A 115 13.64 -8.48 4.73
C ASN A 115 12.37 -7.67 4.97
N MET A 116 11.68 -7.25 3.90
CA MET A 116 10.39 -6.56 4.01
C MET A 116 9.33 -7.44 4.67
N ALA A 117 9.26 -8.71 4.29
CA ALA A 117 8.34 -9.68 4.89
C ALA A 117 8.60 -9.84 6.40
N ALA A 118 9.86 -9.83 6.83
CA ALA A 118 10.21 -9.93 8.25
C ALA A 118 9.69 -8.72 9.05
N VAL A 119 9.75 -7.50 8.50
CA VAL A 119 9.16 -6.30 9.14
C VAL A 119 7.66 -6.44 9.31
N VAL A 120 6.95 -6.84 8.25
CA VAL A 120 5.50 -7.04 8.31
C VAL A 120 5.17 -8.12 9.32
N ALA A 121 5.81 -9.28 9.24
CA ALA A 121 5.56 -10.41 10.13
C ALA A 121 5.76 -10.04 11.61
N ALA A 122 6.87 -9.38 11.96
CA ALA A 122 7.15 -8.96 13.33
C ALA A 122 6.08 -8.01 13.87
N ASN A 123 5.59 -7.08 13.03
CA ASN A 123 4.51 -6.16 13.39
C ASN A 123 3.13 -6.80 13.37
N MET A 124 2.99 -8.00 12.79
CA MET A 124 1.74 -8.77 12.78
C MET A 124 1.58 -9.66 14.02
N VAL A 125 2.68 -10.01 14.71
CA VAL A 125 2.67 -10.95 15.86
C VAL A 125 1.58 -10.64 16.89
N PRO A 126 1.37 -9.39 17.34
CA PRO A 126 0.33 -9.12 18.33
C PRO A 126 -1.07 -9.49 17.83
N PHE A 127 -1.33 -9.37 16.54
CA PHE A 127 -2.62 -9.65 15.94
C PHE A 127 -2.90 -11.14 15.69
N LEU A 128 -1.91 -12.02 15.94
CA LEU A 128 -2.09 -13.48 15.91
C LEU A 128 -2.75 -14.01 17.18
N ASP A 129 -2.70 -13.23 18.27
CA ASP A 129 -3.38 -13.58 19.51
C ASP A 129 -4.90 -13.34 19.31
N PRO A 130 -5.74 -14.39 19.44
CA PRO A 130 -7.19 -14.26 19.32
C PRO A 130 -7.81 -13.36 20.40
N TYR A 131 -7.06 -13.06 21.47
CA TYR A 131 -7.44 -12.15 22.54
C TYR A 131 -6.84 -10.76 22.40
N TYR A 132 -6.05 -10.50 21.34
CA TYR A 132 -5.58 -9.16 20.99
C TYR A 132 -6.73 -8.33 20.42
N LEU A 133 -7.68 -8.05 21.30
CA LEU A 133 -8.54 -6.91 21.28
C LEU A 133 -7.87 -5.88 22.20
N PHE A 134 -8.27 -4.62 22.15
CA PHE A 134 -7.75 -3.50 22.97
C PHE A 134 -6.51 -2.82 22.36
#